data_AF-A0A428WLQ0-F1
#
_entry.id   AF-A0A428WLQ0-F1
#
_cell.length_a   1.000
_cell.length_b   1.000
_cell.length_c   1.000
_cell.angle_alpha   90.00
_cell.angle_beta   90.00
_cell.angle_gamma   90.00
#
_symmetry.space_group_name_H-M   'P 1'
#
loop_
_entity.id
_entity.type
_entity.pdbx_description
1 polymer ?
#
loop_
_entity_poly.entity_id
_entity_poly.type
_entity_poly.pdbx_seq_one_letter_code
_entity_poly.pdbx_strand_id
1 'polypeptide(L)'
;MSDRDSAESQSLSPSEALDEDDLRVDPLEEGIEPPEHWSAANRFGTTPSEVREGEPLRQRLAEEEPDTEPEPVPERPLAATPAAELDETIEDAPPDFEQVVPDDDVPHRHADPDPGERADYAGGSVADAIRAARRG
;
A
#
# COMPACT_ATOMS: atom_id res chain seq x y z
N MET A 1 -49.82 -33.83 34.20
CA MET A 1 -49.14 -32.90 33.28
C MET A 1 -48.91 -33.67 32.00
N SER A 2 -49.57 -33.26 30.92
CA SER A 2 -49.65 -34.02 29.67
C SER A 2 -48.26 -34.27 29.06
N ASP A 3 -48.01 -35.53 28.74
CA ASP A 3 -47.29 -35.97 27.55
C ASP A 3 -47.81 -35.20 26.32
N ARG A 4 -47.05 -34.21 25.85
CA ARG A 4 -47.16 -33.65 24.49
C ARG A 4 -45.96 -32.74 24.20
N ASP A 5 -44.85 -33.34 23.82
CA ASP A 5 -44.11 -32.94 22.60
C ASP A 5 -43.00 -33.95 22.36
N SER A 6 -43.42 -35.12 21.89
CA SER A 6 -42.54 -36.00 21.15
C SER A 6 -42.07 -35.25 19.91
N ALA A 7 -40.75 -35.08 19.78
CA ALA A 7 -40.07 -35.27 18.51
C ALA A 7 -40.76 -34.65 17.28
N GLU A 8 -40.93 -33.33 17.24
CA GLU A 8 -40.90 -32.65 15.95
C GLU A 8 -39.43 -32.48 15.60
N SER A 9 -38.96 -33.37 14.74
CA SER A 9 -37.77 -33.18 13.93
C SER A 9 -37.94 -31.86 13.17
N GLN A 10 -37.59 -30.75 13.80
CA GLN A 10 -37.42 -29.49 13.10
C GLN A 10 -36.17 -29.71 12.25
N SER A 11 -36.39 -30.02 10.97
CA SER A 11 -35.36 -29.83 9.97
C SER A 11 -34.95 -28.36 10.08
N LEU A 12 -33.76 -28.12 10.62
CA LEU A 12 -33.17 -26.79 10.69
C LEU A 12 -33.30 -26.14 9.31
N SER A 13 -33.63 -24.85 9.27
CA SER A 13 -33.55 -24.15 8.01
C SER A 13 -32.11 -24.21 7.49
N PRO A 14 -31.88 -24.13 6.17
CA PRO A 14 -30.53 -24.11 5.62
C PRO A 14 -29.64 -23.01 6.19
N SER A 15 -30.23 -21.95 6.75
CA SER A 15 -29.50 -20.87 7.41
C SER A 15 -29.11 -21.23 8.85
N GLU A 16 -30.03 -21.76 9.64
CA GLU A 16 -29.75 -22.20 11.02
C GLU A 16 -28.77 -23.39 11.07
N ALA A 17 -28.84 -24.29 10.09
CA ALA A 17 -27.89 -25.40 9.98
C ALA A 17 -26.43 -24.97 9.71
N LEU A 18 -26.20 -23.70 9.35
CA LEU A 18 -24.88 -23.11 9.14
C LEU A 18 -24.41 -22.30 10.36
N ASP A 19 -25.18 -22.23 11.44
CA ASP A 19 -24.74 -21.58 12.67
C ASP A 19 -23.63 -22.41 13.34
N GLU A 20 -22.71 -21.72 14.02
CA GLU A 20 -21.47 -22.28 14.57
C GLU A 20 -21.73 -23.41 15.59
N ASP A 21 -22.79 -23.27 16.40
CA ASP A 21 -23.22 -24.24 17.40
C ASP A 21 -23.76 -25.53 16.78
N ASP A 22 -24.42 -25.43 15.62
CA ASP A 22 -24.97 -26.57 14.88
C ASP A 22 -23.97 -27.24 13.94
N LEU A 23 -23.08 -26.46 13.31
CA LEU A 23 -21.99 -26.99 12.50
C LEU A 23 -20.98 -27.80 13.33
N ARG A 24 -20.97 -27.62 14.66
CA ARG A 24 -20.03 -28.28 15.59
C ARG A 24 -18.57 -28.14 15.13
N VAL A 25 -18.27 -27.06 14.44
CA VAL A 25 -16.92 -26.65 14.06
C VAL A 25 -16.62 -25.43 14.91
N ASP A 26 -15.83 -25.60 15.96
CA ASP A 26 -15.22 -24.46 16.63
C ASP A 26 -14.14 -23.91 15.67
N PRO A 27 -14.18 -22.63 15.26
CA PRO A 27 -13.11 -22.03 14.47
C PRO A 27 -11.71 -22.20 15.11
N LEU A 28 -11.66 -22.45 16.43
CA LEU A 28 -10.45 -22.76 17.19
C LEU A 28 -10.07 -24.25 17.20
N GLU A 29 -10.96 -25.17 16.78
CA GLU A 29 -10.69 -26.60 16.77
C GLU A 29 -9.74 -27.01 15.63
N GLU A 30 -9.81 -26.35 14.47
CA GLU A 30 -8.77 -26.53 13.43
C GLU A 30 -7.48 -25.78 13.77
N GLY A 31 -7.58 -24.63 14.47
CA GLY A 31 -6.46 -23.87 15.01
C GLY A 31 -5.33 -23.58 14.01
N ILE A 32 -5.27 -22.36 13.46
CA ILE A 32 -4.06 -21.95 12.72
C ILE A 32 -2.91 -21.80 13.71
N GLU A 33 -1.92 -22.70 13.65
CA GLU A 33 -0.69 -22.55 14.42
C GLU A 33 0.16 -21.42 13.83
N PRO A 34 0.44 -20.34 14.57
CA PRO A 34 1.31 -19.29 14.08
C PRO A 34 2.75 -19.82 13.95
N PRO A 35 3.59 -19.20 13.11
CA PRO A 35 4.99 -19.59 13.00
C PRO A 35 5.71 -19.52 14.35
N GLU A 36 6.47 -20.56 14.72
CA GLU A 36 7.27 -20.57 15.96
C GLU A 36 8.39 -19.51 15.99
N HIS A 37 8.68 -18.91 14.85
CA HIS A 37 9.77 -17.96 14.67
C HIS A 37 9.26 -16.63 14.13
N TRP A 38 9.88 -15.54 14.60
CA TRP A 38 9.62 -14.22 14.05
C TRP A 38 10.07 -14.18 12.59
N SER A 39 9.20 -13.68 11.71
CA SER A 39 9.58 -13.28 10.36
C SER A 39 10.17 -11.88 10.42
N ALA A 40 11.40 -11.72 9.93
CA ALA A 40 11.98 -10.39 9.76
C ALA A 40 11.13 -9.57 8.79
N ALA A 41 10.79 -8.34 9.16
CA ALA A 41 10.25 -7.37 8.22
C ALA A 41 11.41 -6.80 7.40
N ASN A 42 11.83 -7.53 6.36
CA ASN A 42 12.88 -7.10 5.43
C ASN A 42 12.31 -6.38 4.19
N ARG A 43 11.13 -5.75 4.33
CA ARG A 43 10.53 -4.97 3.23
C ARG A 43 11.20 -3.61 3.12
N PHE A 44 11.04 -2.98 1.96
CA PHE A 44 11.46 -1.60 1.76
C PHE A 44 10.74 -0.66 2.75
N GLY A 45 11.43 0.38 3.22
CA GLY A 45 10.88 1.39 4.13
C GLY A 45 11.04 1.06 5.62
N THR A 46 11.94 0.15 5.96
CA THR A 46 12.24 -0.23 7.35
C THR A 46 13.35 0.62 7.96
N THR A 47 14.14 1.30 7.12
CA THR A 47 15.18 2.23 7.54
C THR A 47 14.83 3.69 7.20
N PRO A 48 15.33 4.68 7.98
CA PRO A 48 15.16 6.09 7.63
C PRO A 48 15.71 6.48 6.26
N SER A 49 16.70 5.76 5.72
CA SER A 49 17.24 6.04 4.38
C SER A 49 16.25 5.63 3.30
N GLU A 50 15.71 4.42 3.40
CA GLU A 50 14.70 3.91 2.47
C GLU A 50 13.45 4.80 2.46
N VAL A 51 12.98 5.27 3.62
CA VAL A 51 11.83 6.18 3.68
C VAL A 51 12.13 7.51 2.97
N ARG A 52 13.36 8.02 3.05
CA ARG A 52 13.78 9.26 2.36
C ARG A 52 13.91 9.06 0.85
N GLU A 53 14.45 7.92 0.44
CA GLU A 53 14.67 7.58 -0.98
C GLU A 53 13.35 7.21 -1.66
N GLY A 54 12.43 6.60 -0.93
CA GLY A 54 11.19 6.06 -1.47
C GLY A 54 11.42 4.75 -2.24
N GLU A 55 10.35 3.97 -2.39
CA GLU A 55 10.43 2.67 -3.04
C GLU A 55 10.74 2.82 -4.54
N PRO A 56 11.62 1.97 -5.12
CA PRO A 56 11.91 2.04 -6.54
C PRO A 56 10.65 1.79 -7.39
N LEU A 57 10.47 2.62 -8.42
CA LEU A 57 9.30 2.56 -9.33
C LEU A 57 9.04 1.16 -9.88
N ARG A 58 10.09 0.41 -10.22
CA ARG A 58 9.96 -0.97 -10.74
C ARG A 58 9.34 -1.93 -9.74
N GLN A 59 9.61 -1.75 -8.44
CA GLN A 59 9.04 -2.60 -7.42
C GLN A 59 7.56 -2.30 -7.25
N ARG A 60 7.19 -1.02 -7.19
CA ARG A 60 5.78 -0.58 -7.18
C ARG A 60 4.99 -1.12 -8.38
N LEU A 61 5.55 -1.04 -9.59
CA LEU A 61 4.91 -1.58 -10.80
C LEU A 61 4.77 -3.10 -10.78
N ALA A 62 5.66 -3.83 -10.09
CA ALA A 62 5.57 -5.28 -9.98
C ALA A 62 4.52 -5.74 -8.96
N GLU A 63 4.10 -4.86 -8.05
CA GLU A 63 3.02 -5.11 -7.09
C GLU A 63 1.63 -4.84 -7.68
N GLU A 64 1.54 -4.09 -8.79
CA GLU A 64 0.29 -3.76 -9.47
C GLU A 64 -0.17 -4.90 -10.40
N GLU A 65 -1.48 -5.18 -10.39
CA GLU A 65 -2.16 -6.02 -11.38
C GLU A 65 -2.95 -5.09 -12.33
N PRO A 66 -2.82 -5.23 -13.66
CA PRO A 66 -3.63 -4.45 -14.60
C PRO A 66 -5.11 -4.84 -14.52
N ASP A 67 -5.99 -3.86 -14.29
CA ASP A 67 -7.45 -4.09 -14.29
C ASP A 67 -7.99 -4.50 -15.68
N THR A 68 -7.28 -4.11 -16.75
CA THR A 68 -7.61 -4.41 -18.15
C THR A 68 -6.36 -4.81 -18.92
N GLU A 69 -6.54 -5.53 -20.01
CA GLU A 69 -5.45 -5.82 -20.95
C GLU A 69 -4.78 -4.51 -21.39
N PRO A 70 -3.44 -4.41 -21.29
CA PRO A 70 -2.73 -3.21 -21.72
C PRO A 70 -2.87 -3.03 -23.23
N GLU A 71 -3.04 -1.79 -23.66
CA GLU A 71 -3.05 -1.48 -25.09
C GLU A 71 -1.71 -1.84 -25.75
N PRO A 72 -1.74 -2.31 -27.01
CA PRO A 72 -0.51 -2.62 -27.73
C PRO A 72 0.32 -1.35 -27.94
N VAL A 73 1.58 -1.39 -27.51
CA VAL A 73 2.52 -0.29 -27.72
C VAL A 73 2.80 -0.15 -29.23
N PRO A 74 2.54 1.00 -29.85
CA PRO A 74 2.77 1.19 -31.28
C PRO A 74 4.26 1.18 -31.62
N GLU A 75 4.62 0.69 -32.82
CA GLU A 75 6.02 0.63 -33.28
C GLU A 75 6.70 2.00 -33.37
N ARG A 76 5.89 3.05 -33.60
CA ARG A 76 6.31 4.44 -33.67
C ARG A 76 5.55 5.26 -32.62
N PRO A 77 6.22 6.13 -31.84
CA PRO A 77 5.54 7.01 -30.90
C PRO A 77 4.46 7.87 -31.59
N LEU A 78 3.34 8.11 -30.91
CA LEU A 78 2.25 8.94 -31.43
C LEU A 78 2.73 10.35 -31.79
N ALA A 79 3.61 10.93 -30.96
CA ALA A 79 4.20 12.25 -31.20
C ALA A 79 5.02 12.36 -32.50
N ALA A 80 5.52 11.23 -33.03
CA ALA A 80 6.28 11.17 -34.28
C ALA A 80 5.43 10.72 -35.47
N THR A 81 4.14 10.42 -35.25
CA THR A 81 3.22 9.94 -36.29
C THR A 81 2.53 11.13 -36.97
N PRO A 82 2.56 11.24 -38.32
CA PRO A 82 1.91 12.34 -39.03
C PRO A 82 0.41 12.39 -38.77
N ALA A 83 -0.17 13.59 -38.67
CA ALA A 83 -1.59 13.78 -38.36
C ALA A 83 -2.57 13.05 -39.30
N ALA A 84 -2.17 12.79 -40.55
CA ALA A 84 -2.99 12.05 -41.51
C ALA A 84 -3.01 10.53 -41.29
N GLU A 85 -2.09 9.99 -40.49
CA GLU A 85 -1.96 8.57 -40.15
C GLU A 85 -2.50 8.26 -38.74
N LEU A 86 -2.93 9.29 -38.02
CA LEU A 86 -3.54 9.20 -36.71
C LEU A 86 -5.02 8.80 -36.85
N ASP A 87 -5.50 7.94 -35.96
CA ASP A 87 -6.92 7.57 -35.90
C ASP A 87 -7.71 8.52 -34.98
N GLU A 88 -9.03 8.32 -34.90
CA GLU A 88 -9.93 9.18 -34.12
C GLU A 88 -9.86 8.91 -32.61
N THR A 89 -9.04 7.96 -32.13
CA THR A 89 -8.86 7.71 -30.68
C THR A 89 -8.02 8.79 -30.01
N ILE A 90 -7.31 9.62 -30.78
CA ILE A 90 -6.51 10.73 -30.26
C ILE A 90 -7.36 11.81 -29.60
N GLU A 91 -8.62 11.94 -29.99
CA GLU A 91 -9.52 12.92 -29.36
C GLU A 91 -9.97 12.47 -27.96
N ASP A 92 -9.74 11.20 -27.58
CA ASP A 92 -10.02 10.65 -26.23
C ASP A 92 -8.80 10.77 -25.29
N ALA A 93 -7.69 11.33 -25.77
CA ALA A 93 -6.58 11.70 -24.92
C ALA A 93 -7.03 12.79 -23.93
N PRO A 94 -6.94 12.60 -22.59
CA PRO A 94 -7.26 13.63 -21.63
C PRO A 94 -6.64 14.99 -22.03
N PRO A 95 -7.40 16.10 -21.96
CA PRO A 95 -6.97 17.42 -22.41
C PRO A 95 -5.73 17.96 -21.68
N ASP A 96 -5.29 17.25 -20.64
CA ASP A 96 -4.22 17.51 -19.71
C ASP A 96 -2.93 16.70 -19.99
N PHE A 97 -2.77 16.13 -21.18
CA PHE A 97 -1.46 15.68 -21.65
C PHE A 97 -0.52 16.89 -21.85
N GLU A 98 0.23 17.21 -20.81
CA GLU A 98 1.31 18.20 -20.87
C GLU A 98 2.49 17.62 -21.65
N GLN A 99 2.83 18.25 -22.78
CA GLN A 99 4.02 17.88 -23.54
C GLN A 99 5.24 18.13 -22.65
N VAL A 100 5.80 17.06 -22.09
CA VAL A 100 7.03 17.12 -21.28
C VAL A 100 8.19 17.47 -22.22
N VAL A 101 8.42 18.77 -22.36
CA VAL A 101 9.70 19.30 -22.84
C VAL A 101 10.72 18.96 -21.75
N PRO A 102 11.92 18.43 -22.06
CA PRO A 102 12.94 18.26 -21.03
C PRO A 102 13.18 19.61 -20.35
N ASP A 103 12.83 19.73 -19.06
CA ASP A 103 13.21 20.89 -18.28
C ASP A 103 14.75 20.90 -18.19
N ASP A 104 15.39 21.90 -18.81
CA ASP A 104 16.83 22.16 -18.66
C ASP A 104 17.21 22.49 -17.20
N ASP A 105 16.23 22.72 -16.33
CA ASP A 105 16.39 23.06 -14.91
C ASP A 105 15.45 22.21 -14.04
N VAL A 106 15.77 20.93 -13.88
CA VAL A 106 15.22 20.13 -12.77
C VAL A 106 15.83 20.69 -11.49
N PRO A 107 15.08 21.32 -10.57
CA PRO A 107 15.67 21.80 -9.33
C PRO A 107 16.19 20.59 -8.58
N HIS A 108 17.52 20.50 -8.43
CA HIS A 108 18.13 19.52 -7.56
C HIS A 108 17.54 19.71 -6.18
N ARG A 109 16.71 18.76 -5.74
CA ARG A 109 16.28 18.68 -4.34
C ARG A 109 17.56 18.66 -3.53
N HIS A 110 17.88 19.76 -2.83
CA HIS A 110 19.04 19.85 -1.96
C HIS A 110 18.84 18.84 -0.83
N ALA A 111 19.32 17.61 -1.07
CA ALA A 111 19.33 16.52 -0.11
C ALA A 111 20.67 16.46 0.65
N ASP A 112 21.51 17.48 0.51
CA ASP A 112 22.69 17.64 1.33
C ASP A 112 22.35 18.59 2.49
N PRO A 113 22.13 18.09 3.71
CA PRO A 113 22.23 18.95 4.88
C PRO A 113 23.62 19.59 4.91
N ASP A 114 23.69 20.86 5.31
CA ASP A 114 24.96 21.56 5.54
C ASP A 114 25.87 20.67 6.41
N PRO A 115 27.12 20.35 5.98
CA PRO A 115 28.07 19.55 6.76
C PRO A 115 28.39 20.14 8.16
N GLY A 116 27.94 21.36 8.45
CA GLY A 116 27.99 21.98 9.78
C GLY A 116 26.90 21.54 10.76
N GLU A 117 25.77 21.00 10.30
CA GLU A 117 24.64 20.63 11.16
C GLU A 117 24.77 19.19 11.64
N ARG A 118 25.72 18.99 12.56
CA ARG A 118 25.94 17.71 13.21
C ARG A 118 24.75 17.36 14.09
N ALA A 119 24.09 16.24 13.79
CA ALA A 119 23.11 15.55 14.63
C ALA A 119 23.72 14.90 15.89
N ASP A 120 24.88 15.38 16.35
CA ASP A 120 25.65 14.81 17.45
C ASP A 120 25.26 15.42 18.81
N TYR A 121 24.31 16.35 18.84
CA TYR A 121 23.69 16.84 20.08
C TYR A 121 22.39 16.07 20.37
N ALA A 122 22.50 14.98 21.13
CA ALA A 122 21.37 14.46 21.89
C ALA A 122 21.01 15.50 22.98
N GLY A 123 20.11 16.42 22.66
CA GLY A 123 19.69 17.47 23.61
C GLY A 123 18.98 18.69 23.04
N GLY A 124 18.79 18.79 21.72
CA GLY A 124 18.12 19.94 21.11
C GLY A 124 16.65 20.09 21.53
N SER A 125 16.36 21.14 22.28
CA SER A 125 15.07 21.82 22.48
C SER A 125 13.99 21.26 23.42
N VAL A 126 14.17 20.14 24.13
CA VAL A 126 13.28 19.78 25.27
C VAL A 126 14.06 19.54 26.56
N ALA A 127 15.22 18.90 26.47
CA ALA A 127 16.05 18.57 27.64
C ALA A 127 16.59 19.82 28.36
N ASP A 128 16.95 20.88 27.63
CA ASP A 128 17.45 22.12 28.22
C ASP A 128 16.37 22.96 28.91
N ALA A 129 15.13 22.96 28.38
CA ALA A 129 14.01 23.64 29.02
C ALA A 129 13.70 23.04 30.40
N ILE A 130 13.77 21.71 30.53
CA ILE A 130 13.54 21.00 31.80
C ILE A 130 14.69 21.25 32.80
N ARG A 131 15.94 21.33 32.32
CA ARG A 131 17.10 21.61 33.18
C ARG A 131 17.10 23.03 33.72
N ALA A 132 16.70 24.01 32.91
CA ALA A 132 16.58 25.41 33.33
C ALA A 132 15.46 25.60 34.38
N ALA A 133 14.30 24.96 34.18
CA ALA A 133 13.17 25.05 35.11
C ALA A 133 13.44 24.48 36.51
N ARG A 134 14.41 23.55 36.64
CA ARG A 134 14.77 22.93 37.93
C ARG A 134 15.83 23.72 38.72
N ARG A 135 16.42 24.76 38.12
CA ARG A 135 17.45 25.60 38.76
C ARG A 135 16.95 27.03 39.07
N GLY A 136 15.63 27.23 39.07
CA GLY A 136 14.95 28.43 39.55
C GLY A 136 14.22 28.16 40.85
#